data_AF-A0AAU1CL53-F1
#
_entry.id   AF-A0AAU1CL53-F1
#
_cell.length_a   1.000
_cell.length_b   1.000
_cell.length_c   1.000
_cell.angle_alpha   90.00
_cell.angle_beta   90.00
_cell.angle_gamma   90.00
#
_symmetry.space_group_name_H-M   'P 1'
#
loop_
_entity.id
_entity.type
_entity.pdbx_description
1 polymer ?
#
loop_
_entity_poly.entity_id
_entity_poly.type
_entity_poly.pdbx_seq_one_letter_code
_entity_poly.pdbx_strand_id
1 'polypeptide(L)'
;MEIQISGGIVRRVHGGKDAPMNGLAIQARTVANFLPLLCQRAGAKIVHNSDANYTGIRFDTKVGPVVLEMPTGDGSYRLVHEFIEPDEKGRTEVEMRRFLQIYKPRGVAHITAEFLRSRGFLK
;
A
#
# COMPACT_ATOMS: atom_id res chain seq x y z
N MET A 1 1.62 3.82 11.41
CA MET A 1 0.93 2.66 12.02
C MET A 1 1.06 1.48 11.06
N GLU A 2 1.27 0.27 11.57
CA GLU A 2 1.44 -0.94 10.75
C GLU A 2 0.40 -2.00 11.15
N ILE A 3 -0.04 -2.81 10.18
CA ILE A 3 -0.96 -3.92 10.40
C ILE A 3 -0.38 -5.20 9.79
N GLN A 4 -0.63 -6.32 10.45
CA GLN A 4 -0.29 -7.65 9.99
C GLN A 4 -1.57 -8.46 9.80
N ILE A 5 -1.68 -9.16 8.68
CA ILE A 5 -2.79 -10.05 8.35
C ILE A 5 -2.21 -11.46 8.20
N SER A 6 -2.67 -12.38 9.03
CA SER A 6 -2.24 -13.78 9.04
C SER A 6 -3.36 -14.68 9.54
N GLY A 7 -3.67 -15.75 8.81
CA GLY A 7 -4.72 -16.71 9.16
C GLY A 7 -6.10 -16.06 9.27
N GLY A 8 -6.39 -15.04 8.45
CA GLY A 8 -7.64 -14.26 8.50
C GLY A 8 -7.73 -13.28 9.67
N ILE A 9 -6.67 -13.14 10.47
CA ILE A 9 -6.66 -12.27 11.66
C ILE A 9 -5.88 -11.00 11.36
N VAL A 10 -6.50 -9.84 11.60
CA VAL A 10 -5.86 -8.53 11.51
C VAL A 10 -5.31 -8.12 12.87
N ARG A 11 -4.00 -7.85 12.94
CA ARG A 11 -3.31 -7.37 14.14
C ARG A 11 -2.70 -6.00 13.88
N ARG A 12 -2.86 -5.07 14.82
CA ARG A 12 -2.09 -3.82 14.83
C ARG A 12 -0.72 -4.12 15.43
N VAL A 13 0.34 -3.72 14.74
CA VAL A 13 1.71 -3.92 15.19
C VAL A 13 2.45 -2.59 15.26
N HIS A 14 3.32 -2.46 16.26
CA HIS A 14 4.18 -1.28 16.37
C HIS A 14 5.44 -1.51 15.53
N GLY A 15 5.75 -0.55 14.66
CA GLY A 15 6.91 -0.62 13.77
C GLY A 15 8.20 -0.90 14.55
N GLY A 16 8.97 -1.88 14.09
CA GLY A 16 10.27 -2.25 14.67
C GLY A 16 10.24 -3.29 15.80
N LYS A 17 9.20 -3.32 16.66
CA LYS A 17 9.14 -4.26 17.79
C LYS A 17 8.35 -5.54 17.46
N ASP A 18 7.15 -5.37 16.93
CA ASP A 18 6.23 -6.49 16.64
C ASP A 18 5.90 -6.60 15.14
N ALA A 19 6.46 -5.70 14.33
CA ALA A 19 6.28 -5.69 12.91
C ALA A 19 7.42 -6.45 12.20
N PRO A 20 7.16 -7.08 11.03
CA PRO A 20 8.19 -7.73 10.25
C PRO A 20 9.40 -6.81 10.00
N MET A 21 10.61 -7.35 10.16
CA MET A 21 11.89 -6.67 9.91
C MET A 21 12.58 -7.23 8.67
N ASN A 22 11.81 -7.40 7.59
CA ASN A 22 12.33 -7.85 6.29
C ASN A 22 12.54 -6.66 5.34
N GLY A 23 13.21 -6.91 4.20
CA GLY A 23 13.53 -5.88 3.20
C GLY A 23 12.29 -5.14 2.69
N LEU A 24 11.17 -5.85 2.48
CA LEU A 24 9.91 -5.24 2.04
C LEU A 24 9.32 -4.29 3.07
N ALA A 25 9.38 -4.65 4.35
CA ALA A 25 8.92 -3.80 5.45
C ALA A 25 9.77 -2.53 5.57
N ILE A 26 11.10 -2.66 5.45
CA ILE A 26 12.01 -1.50 5.44
C ILE A 26 11.71 -0.59 4.25
N GLN A 27 11.49 -1.16 3.06
CA GLN A 27 11.15 -0.43 1.86
C GLN A 27 9.81 0.31 1.99
N ALA A 28 8.77 -0.37 2.49
CA ALA A 28 7.46 0.23 2.75
C ALA A 28 7.56 1.39 3.74
N ARG A 29 8.30 1.23 4.85
CA ARG A 29 8.55 2.31 5.82
C ARG A 29 9.28 3.49 5.18
N THR A 30 10.28 3.20 4.35
CA THR A 30 11.06 4.23 3.67
C THR A 30 10.20 5.03 2.68
N VAL A 31 9.38 4.36 1.87
CA VAL A 31 8.42 5.04 0.99
C VAL A 31 7.40 5.83 1.81
N ALA A 32 6.86 5.24 2.88
CA ALA A 32 5.86 5.88 3.74
C ALA A 32 6.36 7.19 4.36
N ASN A 33 7.65 7.26 4.73
CA ASN A 33 8.28 8.46 5.28
C ASN A 33 8.34 9.63 4.28
N PHE A 34 8.29 9.35 2.97
CA PHE A 34 8.27 10.38 1.93
C PHE A 34 6.87 10.73 1.44
N LEU A 35 5.82 10.08 1.98
CA LEU A 35 4.45 10.40 1.59
C LEU A 35 4.06 11.79 2.09
N PRO A 36 3.39 12.61 1.27
CA PRO A 36 2.92 13.92 1.69
C PRO A 36 1.81 13.80 2.74
N LEU A 37 1.61 14.88 3.50
CA LEU A 37 0.64 14.94 4.59
C LEU A 37 -0.79 14.53 4.18
N LEU A 38 -1.20 14.84 2.95
CA LEU A 38 -2.52 14.44 2.43
C LEU A 38 -2.73 12.93 2.38
N CYS A 39 -1.67 12.15 2.11
CA CYS A 39 -1.72 10.68 2.14
C CYS A 39 -1.84 10.18 3.59
N GLN A 40 -1.12 10.80 4.52
CA GLN A 40 -1.19 10.47 5.95
C GLN A 40 -2.60 10.72 6.50
N ARG A 41 -3.24 11.83 6.10
CA ARG A 41 -4.63 12.17 6.48
C ARG A 41 -5.65 11.20 5.90
N ALA A 42 -5.36 10.56 4.78
CA ALA A 42 -6.17 9.48 4.22
C ALA A 42 -5.90 8.11 4.88
N GLY A 43 -5.29 8.09 6.06
CA GLY A 43 -5.10 6.86 6.82
C GLY A 43 -4.00 5.94 6.27
N ALA A 44 -2.96 6.50 5.63
CA ALA A 44 -1.83 5.72 5.14
C ALA A 44 -1.24 4.81 6.25
N LYS A 45 -1.30 3.50 6.03
CA LYS A 45 -0.79 2.49 6.96
C LYS A 45 -0.05 1.40 6.21
N ILE A 46 1.02 0.89 6.81
CA ILE A 46 1.77 -0.22 6.23
C ILE A 46 1.02 -1.51 6.53
N VAL A 47 0.87 -2.37 5.54
CA VAL A 47 0.17 -3.65 5.63
C VAL A 47 1.14 -4.76 5.28
N HIS A 48 1.22 -5.76 6.15
CA HIS A 48 1.91 -7.03 5.93
C HIS A 48 0.87 -8.13 5.82
N ASN A 49 0.46 -8.46 4.60
CA ASN A 49 -0.53 -9.48 4.36
C ASN A 49 0.14 -10.79 4.00
N SER A 50 0.30 -11.68 4.98
CA SER A 50 0.86 -13.01 4.75
C SER A 50 -0.13 -13.95 4.04
N ASP A 51 -1.43 -13.71 4.18
CA ASP A 51 -2.47 -14.53 3.54
C ASP A 51 -2.51 -14.29 2.02
N ALA A 52 -2.32 -13.04 1.59
CA ALA A 52 -2.22 -12.65 0.19
C ALA A 52 -0.77 -12.47 -0.31
N ASN A 53 0.22 -12.83 0.52
CA ASN A 53 1.65 -12.75 0.23
C ASN A 53 2.14 -11.39 -0.31
N TYR A 54 1.75 -10.28 0.33
CA TYR A 54 2.24 -8.95 -0.02
C TYR A 54 2.61 -8.10 1.20
N THR A 55 3.47 -7.11 0.98
CA THR A 55 3.67 -5.98 1.88
C THR A 55 3.45 -4.70 1.11
N GLY A 56 2.73 -3.74 1.69
CA GLY A 56 2.39 -2.51 0.99
C GLY A 56 1.99 -1.37 1.90
N ILE A 57 1.60 -0.24 1.30
CA ILE A 57 1.02 0.91 1.99
C ILE A 57 -0.43 1.03 1.55
N ARG A 58 -1.35 0.89 2.50
CA ARG A 58 -2.78 1.04 2.28
C ARG A 58 -3.22 2.46 2.60
N PHE A 59 -4.04 3.02 1.73
CA PHE A 59 -4.72 4.30 1.85
C PHE A 59 -6.22 4.03 1.96
N ASP A 60 -6.85 4.48 3.03
CA ASP A 60 -8.30 4.33 3.20
C ASP A 60 -8.98 5.51 2.49
N THR A 61 -9.22 5.35 1.19
CA THR A 61 -9.79 6.41 0.33
C THR A 61 -11.32 6.39 0.38
N LYS A 62 -11.95 7.47 -0.13
CA LYS A 62 -13.42 7.61 -0.12
C LYS A 62 -14.17 6.54 -0.96
N VAL A 63 -13.50 5.97 -1.97
CA VAL A 63 -14.07 4.96 -2.88
C VAL A 63 -13.59 3.55 -2.54
N GLY A 64 -12.99 3.38 -1.37
CA GLY A 64 -12.43 2.12 -0.90
C GLY A 64 -10.91 2.15 -0.76
N PRO A 65 -10.35 1.09 -0.19
CA PRO A 65 -8.91 0.97 0.06
C PRO A 65 -8.10 0.90 -1.24
N VAL A 66 -7.03 1.70 -1.30
CA VAL A 66 -6.00 1.57 -2.34
C VAL A 66 -4.71 1.11 -1.68
N VAL A 67 -4.03 0.12 -2.25
CA VAL A 67 -2.79 -0.44 -1.74
C VAL A 67 -1.67 -0.19 -2.74
N LEU A 68 -0.59 0.43 -2.28
CA LEU A 68 0.70 0.41 -2.94
C LEU A 68 1.47 -0.83 -2.49
N GLU A 69 1.52 -1.86 -3.31
CA GLU A 69 2.31 -3.07 -3.04
C GLU A 69 3.79 -2.79 -3.29
N MET A 70 4.64 -3.29 -2.40
CA MET A 70 6.09 -3.30 -2.59
C MET A 70 6.46 -4.42 -3.57
N PRO A 71 7.47 -4.19 -4.42
CA PRO A 71 7.91 -5.20 -5.38
C PRO A 71 8.59 -6.36 -4.67
N THR A 72 8.27 -7.58 -5.07
CA THR A 72 8.98 -8.79 -4.65
C THR A 72 9.97 -9.23 -5.74
N GLY A 73 11.23 -9.49 -5.38
CA GLY A 73 12.28 -9.86 -6.35
C GLY A 73 12.49 -8.77 -7.40
N ASP A 74 12.51 -9.13 -8.68
CA ASP A 74 12.60 -8.20 -9.83
C ASP A 74 11.23 -7.65 -10.28
N GLY A 75 10.21 -7.74 -9.42
CA GLY A 75 8.84 -7.27 -9.67
C GLY A 75 8.70 -5.75 -9.84
N SER A 76 7.50 -5.20 -9.71
CA SER A 76 7.26 -3.76 -9.88
C SER A 76 6.39 -3.19 -8.77
N TYR A 77 6.48 -1.87 -8.63
CA TYR A 77 5.48 -0.98 -8.06
C TYR A 77 4.07 -1.35 -8.51
N ARG A 78 3.12 -1.73 -7.65
CA ARG A 78 1.70 -1.88 -8.04
C ARG A 78 0.80 -1.04 -7.16
N LEU A 79 -0.06 -0.25 -7.79
CA LEU A 79 -1.20 0.39 -7.13
C LEU A 79 -2.44 -0.41 -7.44
N VAL A 80 -3.05 -0.96 -6.40
CA VAL A 80 -4.22 -1.84 -6.47
C VAL A 80 -5.37 -1.19 -5.73
N HIS A 81 -6.54 -1.10 -6.36
CA HIS A 81 -7.78 -0.74 -5.69
C HIS A 81 -8.45 -2.02 -5.21
N GLU A 82 -8.54 -2.19 -3.90
CA GLU A 82 -9.27 -3.28 -3.26
C GLU A 82 -10.74 -2.87 -3.14
N PHE A 83 -11.65 -3.72 -3.64
CA PHE A 83 -13.09 -3.49 -3.53
C PHE A 83 -13.64 -4.12 -2.26
N ILE A 84 -14.61 -3.44 -1.64
CA ILE A 84 -15.33 -3.96 -0.47
C ILE A 84 -16.27 -5.09 -0.91
N GLU A 85 -16.91 -4.90 -2.05
CA GLU A 85 -17.78 -5.89 -2.71
C GLU A 85 -17.19 -6.22 -4.08
N PRO A 86 -17.28 -7.48 -4.54
CA PRO A 86 -16.83 -7.83 -5.88
C PRO A 86 -17.53 -6.98 -6.94
N ASP A 87 -16.80 -6.61 -7.98
CA ASP A 87 -17.39 -5.88 -9.10
C ASP A 87 -18.35 -6.77 -9.92
N GLU A 88 -18.98 -6.21 -10.96
CA GLU A 88 -19.89 -6.95 -11.85
C GLU A 88 -19.26 -8.18 -12.52
N LYS A 89 -17.92 -8.28 -12.51
CA LYS A 89 -17.14 -9.41 -13.05
C LYS A 89 -16.62 -10.34 -11.94
N GLY A 90 -17.03 -10.14 -10.69
CA GLY A 90 -16.60 -10.90 -9.53
C GLY A 90 -15.18 -10.60 -9.06
N ARG A 91 -14.56 -9.50 -9.53
CA ARG A 91 -13.20 -9.11 -9.13
C ARG A 91 -13.24 -8.41 -7.78
N THR A 92 -12.34 -8.79 -6.88
CA THR A 92 -12.16 -8.16 -5.56
C THR A 92 -11.11 -7.06 -5.56
N GLU A 93 -10.35 -6.93 -6.65
CA GLU A 93 -9.31 -5.92 -6.79
C GLU A 93 -9.05 -5.58 -8.26
N VAL A 94 -8.54 -4.37 -8.50
CA VAL A 94 -8.06 -3.92 -9.82
C VAL A 94 -6.72 -3.22 -9.68
N GLU A 95 -5.73 -3.69 -10.45
CA GLU A 95 -4.48 -2.97 -10.64
C GLU A 95 -4.75 -1.69 -11.44
N MET A 96 -4.49 -0.54 -10.82
CA MET A 96 -4.70 0.77 -11.41
C MET A 96 -3.46 1.30 -12.11
N ARG A 97 -2.27 0.99 -11.57
CA ARG A 97 -1.01 1.49 -12.10
C ARG A 97 0.14 0.59 -11.70
N ARG A 98 1.11 0.47 -12.60
CA ARG A 98 2.41 -0.16 -12.36
C ARG A 98 3.54 0.83 -12.56
N PHE A 99 4.60 0.73 -11.76
CA PHE A 99 5.83 1.49 -11.99
C PHE A 99 7.08 0.70 -11.59
N LEU A 100 8.17 0.93 -12.33
CA LEU A 100 9.41 0.14 -12.24
C LEU A 100 10.16 0.37 -10.92
N GLN A 101 11.00 -0.59 -10.52
CA GLN A 101 11.82 -0.48 -9.29
C GLN A 101 12.95 0.56 -9.38
N ILE A 102 13.25 1.05 -10.59
CA ILE A 102 14.30 2.06 -10.80
C ILE A 102 14.02 3.36 -10.04
N TYR A 103 12.76 3.62 -9.69
CA TYR A 103 12.38 4.81 -8.94
C TYR A 103 12.85 4.73 -7.48
N LYS A 104 13.53 5.78 -7.04
CA LYS A 104 13.88 5.96 -5.62
C LYS A 104 12.60 6.07 -4.76
N PRO A 105 12.65 5.70 -3.46
CA PRO A 105 11.48 5.74 -2.58
C PRO A 105 10.71 7.07 -2.59
N ARG A 106 11.44 8.20 -2.65
CA ARG A 106 10.83 9.54 -2.77
C ARG A 106 10.04 9.73 -4.07
N GLY A 107 10.55 9.21 -5.19
CA GLY A 107 9.87 9.24 -6.48
C GLY A 107 8.61 8.39 -6.47
N VAL A 108 8.68 7.19 -5.87
CA VAL A 108 7.52 6.30 -5.68
C VAL A 108 6.43 6.98 -4.85
N ALA A 109 6.81 7.59 -3.72
CA ALA A 109 5.89 8.32 -2.87
C ALA A 109 5.22 9.50 -3.61
N HIS A 110 6.00 10.26 -4.38
CA HIS A 110 5.50 11.37 -5.19
C HIS A 110 4.53 10.91 -6.28
N ILE A 111 4.92 9.92 -7.09
CA ILE A 111 4.07 9.36 -8.17
C ILE A 111 2.77 8.80 -7.60
N THR A 112 2.85 8.11 -6.46
CA THR A 112 1.68 7.54 -5.77
C THR A 112 0.74 8.64 -5.30
N ALA A 113 1.26 9.65 -4.59
CA ALA A 113 0.45 10.75 -4.09
C ALA A 113 -0.22 11.55 -5.22
N GLU A 114 0.52 11.83 -6.30
CA GLU A 114 -0.02 12.51 -7.48
C GLU A 114 -1.09 11.68 -8.19
N PHE A 115 -0.89 10.36 -8.31
CA PHE A 115 -1.91 9.48 -8.87
C PHE A 115 -3.19 9.49 -8.03
N LEU A 116 -3.06 9.30 -6.72
CA LEU A 116 -4.20 9.27 -5.82
C LEU A 116 -4.93 10.63 -5.77
N ARG A 117 -4.19 11.74 -5.82
CA ARG A 117 -4.77 13.09 -5.89
C ARG A 117 -5.50 13.34 -7.21
N SER A 118 -4.84 13.11 -8.34
CA SER A 118 -5.40 13.39 -9.68
C SER A 118 -6.62 12.54 -10.02
N ARG A 119 -6.71 11.33 -9.47
CA ARG A 119 -7.88 10.45 -9.62
C ARG A 119 -8.97 10.66 -8.57
N GLY A 120 -8.82 11.65 -7.69
CA GLY A 120 -9.82 12.04 -6.70
C GLY A 120 -9.99 11.07 -5.53
N PHE A 121 -9.00 10.21 -5.28
CA PHE A 121 -8.96 9.32 -4.11
C PHE A 121 -8.65 10.08 -2.82
N LEU A 122 -7.85 11.15 -2.91
CA LEU A 122 -7.44 11.99 -1.77
C LEU A 122 -8.20 13.32 -1.81
N LYS A 123 -8.59 13.82 -0.63
CA LYS A 123 -9.28 15.11 -0.45
C LYS A 123 -8.37 16.11 0.26
#